data_AF-A0A842HFS3-F1
#
_entry.id   AF-A0A842HFS3-F1
#
_cell.length_a   1.000
_cell.length_b   1.000
_cell.length_c   1.000
_cell.angle_alpha   90.00
_cell.angle_beta   90.00
_cell.angle_gamma   90.00
#
_symmetry.space_group_name_H-M   'P 1'
#
loop_
_entity.id
_entity.type
_entity.pdbx_description
1 polymer ?
#
loop_
_entity_poly.entity_id
_entity_poly.type
_entity_poly.pdbx_seq_one_letter_code
_entity_poly.pdbx_strand_id
1 'polypeptide(L)'
;MSRTLERIGRPDLNYDAGTGLLAVTRRYSVKGKYTTVDQLPTAVREDWGTPDEEHTDALLINQYLTGTQEKDGETSVLIRVYQQLPATGFVQAGKDQIDYDFNGLRRTTRSFIGKTGQSISDTIGTSEYNGDALAQMQVKQPNEVVTEITKIYLESGVLSKSESGGPDGLPNTKTHTWVAIGETPSMPGIIISKRETDYEGYKTFAYTSVSRLDGSSPVGVLDEWEDNITVEKPGTISIGTYTDPSNASNALVFLAKTGRTTGRAKAEISVSLTTDKTVTDPSTYAYNLDSIFVSARIISTRKSPVGMEQGESLSIAVYNLRPQVDTPEFRGYYYTGDASKTETWVNPATIVRDDDSIVGETLDETLTTAIELSGASSGPAVTGIFDEQVDPVFKGMDGTQYFRKVTYTIPAS
;
A
#
# COMPACT_ATOMS: atom_id res chain seq x y z
N MET A 1 45.70 74.02 5.14
CA MET A 1 46.19 73.26 3.97
C MET A 1 45.01 73.07 3.05
N SER A 2 45.04 73.73 1.90
CA SER A 2 43.91 73.85 0.96
C SER A 2 43.59 72.50 0.31
N ARG A 3 42.29 72.28 0.04
CA ARG A 3 41.72 71.08 -0.58
C ARG A 3 42.52 70.66 -1.82
N THR A 4 43.20 69.53 -1.73
CA THR A 4 43.99 68.88 -2.79
C THR A 4 43.10 68.05 -3.74
N LEU A 5 41.88 68.53 -3.99
CA LEU A 5 40.87 67.86 -4.80
C LEU A 5 40.37 68.84 -5.86
N GLU A 6 40.68 68.58 -7.12
CA GLU A 6 40.20 69.40 -8.24
C GLU A 6 39.23 68.59 -9.09
N ARG A 7 38.02 69.11 -9.33
CA ARG A 7 37.02 68.44 -10.18
C ARG A 7 37.54 68.37 -11.62
N ILE A 8 37.51 67.17 -12.19
CA ILE A 8 37.88 66.94 -13.59
C ILE A 8 36.61 66.89 -14.43
N GLY A 9 36.39 67.94 -15.21
CA GLY A 9 35.31 67.98 -16.19
C GLY A 9 33.90 68.07 -15.59
N ARG A 10 32.91 67.85 -16.45
CA ARG A 10 31.49 67.82 -16.12
C ARG A 10 31.12 66.43 -15.55
N PRO A 11 30.05 66.33 -14.74
CA PRO A 11 29.60 65.04 -14.25
C PRO A 11 28.99 64.25 -15.40
N ASP A 12 29.26 62.95 -15.44
CA ASP A 12 28.59 62.06 -16.37
C ASP A 12 27.24 61.66 -15.76
N LEU A 13 26.15 62.07 -16.41
CA LEU A 13 24.78 61.74 -16.01
C LEU A 13 24.28 60.59 -16.87
N ASN A 14 24.04 59.44 -16.25
CA ASN A 14 23.55 58.27 -16.94
C ASN A 14 22.37 57.68 -16.17
N TYR A 15 21.31 57.31 -16.89
CA TYR A 15 20.31 56.43 -16.31
C TYR A 15 20.83 55.01 -16.40
N ASP A 16 20.88 54.34 -15.25
CA ASP A 16 21.24 52.93 -15.20
C ASP A 16 20.18 52.13 -15.97
N ALA A 17 20.61 51.45 -17.04
CA ALA A 17 19.71 50.76 -17.96
C ALA A 17 18.96 49.59 -17.31
N GLY A 18 19.39 49.11 -16.14
CA GLY A 18 18.71 48.07 -15.39
C GLY A 18 17.66 48.63 -14.44
N THR A 19 18.02 49.62 -13.64
CA THR A 19 17.19 50.16 -12.54
C THR A 19 16.35 51.37 -12.95
N GLY A 20 16.69 52.03 -14.06
CA GLY A 20 16.10 53.30 -14.47
C GLY A 20 16.45 54.46 -13.54
N LEU A 21 17.36 54.27 -12.59
CA LEU A 21 17.78 55.30 -11.64
C LEU A 21 18.86 56.19 -12.24
N LEU A 22 18.83 57.48 -11.89
CA LEU A 22 19.89 58.40 -12.24
C LEU A 22 21.17 58.06 -11.47
N ALA A 23 22.26 57.84 -12.20
CA ALA A 23 23.61 57.75 -11.69
C ALA A 23 24.41 58.98 -12.12
N VAL A 24 25.05 59.63 -11.14
CA VAL A 24 25.91 60.80 -11.32
C VAL A 24 27.34 60.37 -11.05
N THR A 25 28.19 60.41 -12.06
CA THR A 25 29.62 60.06 -11.90
C THR A 25 30.47 61.32 -11.94
N ARG A 26 31.23 61.55 -10.87
CA ARG A 26 32.18 62.65 -10.76
C ARG A 26 33.61 62.13 -10.76
N ARG A 27 34.50 62.86 -11.43
CA ARG A 27 35.92 62.59 -11.45
C ARG A 27 36.66 63.73 -10.78
N TYR A 28 37.67 63.39 -9.98
CA TYR A 28 38.47 64.33 -9.24
C TYR A 28 39.95 63.99 -9.40
N SER A 29 40.76 65.03 -9.54
CA SER A 29 42.22 64.96 -9.52
C SER A 29 42.67 65.07 -8.07
N VAL A 30 43.44 64.09 -7.62
CA VAL A 30 43.99 64.05 -6.26
C VAL A 30 45.52 64.06 -6.36
N LYS A 31 46.15 65.07 -5.75
CA LYS A 31 47.61 65.14 -5.70
C LYS A 31 48.16 64.05 -4.76
N GLY A 32 49.07 63.25 -5.28
CA GLY A 32 49.66 62.08 -4.63
C GLY A 32 49.43 60.81 -5.46
N LYS A 33 50.28 59.81 -5.22
CA LYS A 33 50.17 58.49 -5.85
C LYS A 33 49.45 57.54 -4.92
N TYR A 34 48.16 57.32 -5.19
CA TYR A 34 47.30 56.43 -4.43
C TYR A 34 46.80 55.29 -5.32
N THR A 35 46.79 54.07 -4.78
CA THR A 35 46.29 52.87 -5.47
C THR A 35 44.94 52.39 -4.94
N THR A 36 44.60 52.71 -3.69
CA THR A 36 43.29 52.40 -3.09
C THR A 36 42.73 53.61 -2.36
N VAL A 37 41.40 53.66 -2.21
CA VAL A 37 40.71 54.77 -1.52
C VAL A 37 41.13 54.87 -0.06
N ASP A 38 41.47 53.75 0.59
CA ASP A 38 41.88 53.74 2.00
C ASP A 38 43.19 54.48 2.27
N GLN A 39 44.02 54.66 1.25
CA GLN A 39 45.27 55.43 1.35
C GLN A 39 45.02 56.94 1.28
N LEU A 40 43.83 57.37 0.87
CA LEU A 40 43.50 58.78 0.78
C LEU A 40 43.35 59.39 2.18
N PRO A 41 43.81 60.63 2.40
CA PRO A 41 43.52 61.35 3.63
C PRO A 41 42.01 61.40 3.91
N THR A 42 41.60 61.28 5.16
CA THR A 42 40.17 61.31 5.55
C THR A 42 39.45 62.56 5.05
N ALA A 43 40.13 63.70 4.95
CA ALA A 43 39.56 64.95 4.42
C ALA A 43 39.23 64.92 2.91
N VAL A 44 39.74 63.92 2.16
CA VAL A 44 39.50 63.73 0.72
C VAL A 44 38.42 62.68 0.47
N ARG A 45 38.22 61.77 1.44
CA ARG A 45 37.18 60.76 1.39
C ARG A 45 35.84 61.37 1.73
N GLU A 46 34.79 60.86 1.10
CA GLU A 46 33.43 61.12 1.53
C GLU A 46 32.86 59.86 2.17
N ASP A 47 32.04 60.07 3.20
CA ASP A 47 31.30 59.00 3.83
C ASP A 47 30.23 58.51 2.86
N TRP A 48 29.97 57.20 2.89
CA TRP A 48 28.89 56.62 2.11
C TRP A 48 27.58 57.33 2.44
N GLY A 49 26.82 57.69 1.42
CA GLY A 49 25.52 58.33 1.60
C GLY A 49 25.57 59.84 1.61
N THR A 50 26.76 60.43 1.48
CA THR A 50 26.91 61.87 1.24
C THR A 50 26.15 62.26 -0.04
N PRO A 51 25.23 63.24 0.01
CA PRO A 51 24.54 63.73 -1.18
C PRO A 51 25.48 64.38 -2.19
N ASP A 52 25.17 64.25 -3.47
CA ASP A 52 25.85 64.99 -4.52
C ASP A 52 25.61 66.50 -4.38
N GLU A 53 26.61 67.31 -4.70
CA GLU A 53 26.55 68.78 -4.56
C GLU A 53 25.49 69.44 -5.47
N GLU A 54 25.25 68.89 -6.67
CA GLU A 54 24.29 69.44 -7.65
C GLU A 54 23.01 68.59 -7.72
N HIS A 55 23.09 67.30 -7.39
CA HIS A 55 21.99 66.34 -7.36
C HIS A 55 21.77 65.80 -5.94
N THR A 56 21.27 66.66 -5.05
CA THR A 56 21.16 66.36 -3.60
C THR A 56 20.29 65.15 -3.24
N ASP A 57 19.56 64.60 -4.21
CA ASP A 57 18.77 63.38 -4.14
C ASP A 57 19.55 62.10 -4.52
N ALA A 58 20.72 62.24 -5.13
CA ALA A 58 21.67 61.16 -5.40
C ALA A 58 22.69 61.03 -4.26
N LEU A 59 22.83 59.80 -3.73
CA LEU A 59 23.71 59.51 -2.60
C LEU A 59 24.98 58.82 -3.09
N LEU A 60 26.12 59.09 -2.45
CA LEU A 60 27.38 58.40 -2.76
C LEU A 60 27.24 56.90 -2.49
N ILE A 61 27.34 56.08 -3.54
CA ILE A 61 27.23 54.61 -3.46
C ILE A 61 28.51 53.87 -3.86
N ASN A 62 29.39 54.50 -4.63
CA ASN A 62 30.72 53.96 -4.91
C ASN A 62 31.78 55.07 -4.99
N GLN A 63 32.99 54.80 -4.52
CA GLN A 63 34.15 55.65 -4.68
C GLN A 63 35.37 54.77 -4.89
N TYR A 64 36.15 55.05 -5.92
CA TYR A 64 37.31 54.26 -6.29
C TYR A 64 38.32 55.09 -7.06
N LEU A 65 39.57 54.64 -7.07
CA LEU A 65 40.64 55.26 -7.85
C LEU A 65 40.78 54.58 -9.21
N THR A 66 40.95 55.37 -10.26
CA THR A 66 41.38 54.89 -11.59
C THR A 66 42.69 55.56 -12.00
N GLY A 67 43.36 54.97 -12.99
CA GLY A 67 44.77 55.17 -13.37
C GLY A 67 45.37 56.58 -13.27
N THR A 68 46.69 56.61 -13.09
CA THR A 68 47.54 57.81 -13.08
C THR A 68 47.41 58.57 -14.41
N GLN A 69 47.08 59.86 -14.38
CA GLN A 69 47.23 60.70 -15.56
C GLN A 69 48.72 60.93 -15.81
N GLU A 70 49.26 60.38 -16.91
CA GLU A 70 50.59 60.72 -17.39
C GLU A 70 50.62 62.16 -17.90
N LYS A 71 51.06 63.06 -17.02
CA LYS A 71 51.92 64.16 -17.48
C LYS A 71 52.99 64.61 -16.49
N ASP A 72 52.90 64.27 -15.19
CA ASP A 72 53.97 64.59 -14.21
C ASP A 72 54.09 63.61 -13.01
N GLY A 73 53.49 62.40 -13.06
CA GLY A 73 53.79 61.32 -12.09
C GLY A 73 53.22 61.45 -10.66
N GLU A 74 52.46 62.50 -10.33
CA GLU A 74 52.00 62.79 -8.96
C GLU A 74 50.47 62.92 -8.78
N THR A 75 49.63 62.36 -9.65
CA THR A 75 48.17 62.58 -9.56
C THR A 75 47.35 61.30 -9.81
N SER A 76 46.48 60.96 -8.86
CA SER A 76 45.48 59.88 -8.97
C SER A 76 44.10 60.44 -9.31
N VAL A 77 43.30 59.69 -10.07
CA VAL A 77 41.90 60.08 -10.36
C VAL A 77 40.95 59.37 -9.42
N LEU A 78 40.27 60.12 -8.56
CA LEU A 78 39.17 59.63 -7.74
C LEU A 78 37.86 59.73 -8.52
N ILE A 79 37.19 58.60 -8.67
CA ILE A 79 35.85 58.52 -9.21
C ILE A 79 34.88 58.34 -8.06
N ARG A 80 33.81 59.12 -8.06
CA ARG A 80 32.67 58.97 -7.18
C ARG A 80 31.41 58.74 -8.01
N VAL A 81 30.64 57.73 -7.62
CA VAL A 81 29.38 57.37 -8.24
C VAL A 81 28.28 57.60 -7.22
N TYR A 82 27.39 58.52 -7.53
CA TYR A 82 26.19 58.80 -6.77
C TYR A 82 25.01 58.20 -7.50
N GLN A 83 24.02 57.67 -6.77
CA GLN A 83 22.80 57.14 -7.37
C GLN A 83 21.57 57.62 -6.62
N GLN A 84 20.54 57.98 -7.37
CA GLN A 84 19.25 58.38 -6.81
C GLN A 84 18.47 57.14 -6.38
N LEU A 85 18.68 56.70 -5.13
CA LEU A 85 17.95 55.57 -4.56
C LEU A 85 16.52 56.00 -4.16
N PRO A 86 15.52 55.10 -4.28
CA PRO A 86 14.16 55.41 -3.86
C PRO A 86 14.12 55.84 -2.38
N ALA A 87 13.28 56.83 -2.08
CA ALA A 87 13.13 57.36 -0.72
C ALA A 87 12.55 56.31 0.25
N THR A 88 11.66 55.47 -0.26
CA THR A 88 11.01 54.37 0.46
C THR A 88 10.90 53.15 -0.43
N GLY A 89 11.12 51.96 0.13
CA GLY A 89 11.03 50.69 -0.58
C GLY A 89 12.21 50.43 -1.51
N PHE A 90 11.99 49.49 -2.44
CA PHE A 90 12.99 49.03 -3.39
C PHE A 90 12.48 49.18 -4.81
N VAL A 91 13.39 49.51 -5.74
CA VAL A 91 13.10 49.50 -7.18
C VAL A 91 13.68 48.25 -7.80
N GLN A 92 13.01 47.69 -8.81
CA GLN A 92 13.54 46.56 -9.54
C GLN A 92 14.82 46.95 -10.29
N ALA A 93 15.84 46.11 -10.17
CA ALA A 93 17.11 46.22 -10.87
C ALA A 93 17.17 45.20 -12.00
N GLY A 94 17.07 45.68 -13.24
CA GLY A 94 17.10 44.85 -14.44
C GLY A 94 15.74 44.24 -14.78
N LYS A 95 15.73 43.41 -15.82
CA LYS A 95 14.55 42.66 -16.24
C LYS A 95 14.43 41.37 -15.43
N ASP A 96 13.20 40.86 -15.32
CA ASP A 96 12.97 39.52 -14.78
C ASP A 96 13.78 38.49 -15.60
N GLN A 97 14.50 37.61 -14.89
CA GLN A 97 15.12 36.45 -15.51
C GLN A 97 14.19 35.26 -15.32
N ILE A 98 13.72 34.70 -16.43
CA ILE A 98 12.83 33.54 -16.43
C ILE A 98 13.61 32.36 -16.99
N ASP A 99 13.68 31.29 -16.21
CA ASP A 99 14.15 29.99 -16.64
C ASP A 99 13.14 28.90 -16.23
N TYR A 100 13.37 27.70 -16.74
CA TYR A 100 12.56 26.54 -16.43
C TYR A 100 13.47 25.52 -15.77
N ASP A 101 13.09 25.05 -14.58
CA ASP A 101 13.82 23.98 -13.91
C ASP A 101 13.69 22.67 -14.70
N PHE A 102 14.50 21.68 -14.33
CA PHE A 102 14.58 20.37 -15.02
C PHE A 102 13.22 19.67 -15.20
N ASN A 103 12.23 20.04 -14.39
CA ASN A 103 10.90 19.46 -14.34
C ASN A 103 9.88 20.27 -15.14
N GLY A 104 10.33 21.31 -15.87
CA GLY A 104 9.49 22.20 -16.67
C GLY A 104 8.76 23.28 -15.87
N LEU A 105 8.98 23.37 -14.56
CA LEU A 105 8.40 24.41 -13.71
C LEU A 105 9.12 25.73 -13.92
N ARG A 106 8.35 26.82 -14.02
CA ARG A 106 8.88 28.16 -14.18
C ARG A 106 9.60 28.62 -12.90
N ARG A 107 10.78 29.20 -13.10
CA ARG A 107 11.52 29.94 -12.08
C ARG A 107 11.74 31.37 -12.55
N THR A 108 11.39 32.32 -11.68
CA THR A 108 11.51 33.75 -11.95
C THR A 108 12.44 34.40 -10.93
N THR A 109 13.57 34.92 -11.39
CA THR A 109 14.53 35.67 -10.57
C THR A 109 14.36 37.17 -10.78
N ARG A 110 14.18 37.91 -9.68
CA ARG A 110 13.99 39.36 -9.67
C ARG A 110 14.98 40.01 -8.71
N SER A 111 15.70 41.00 -9.20
CA SER A 111 16.64 41.77 -8.38
C SER A 111 16.06 43.14 -8.07
N PHE A 112 16.37 43.66 -6.89
CA PHE A 112 15.88 44.95 -6.41
C PHE A 112 17.01 45.70 -5.71
N ILE A 113 16.96 47.03 -5.75
CA ILE A 113 17.90 47.93 -5.07
C ILE A 113 17.16 49.01 -4.30
N GLY A 114 17.68 49.39 -3.14
CA GLY A 114 17.10 50.42 -2.29
C GLY A 114 18.09 50.93 -1.24
N LYS A 115 17.63 51.87 -0.42
CA LYS A 115 18.41 52.38 0.71
C LYS A 115 18.51 51.32 1.82
N THR A 116 19.64 51.28 2.53
CA THR A 116 19.83 50.44 3.72
C THR A 116 18.83 50.81 4.82
N GLY A 117 18.32 49.79 5.53
CA GLY A 117 17.36 49.95 6.62
C GLY A 117 15.89 49.99 6.19
N GLN A 118 15.59 49.89 4.89
CA GLN A 118 14.22 49.72 4.40
C GLN A 118 13.65 48.36 4.85
N SER A 119 12.38 48.35 5.24
CA SER A 119 11.70 47.11 5.66
C SER A 119 11.38 46.23 4.46
N ILE A 120 11.56 44.92 4.62
CA ILE A 120 11.21 43.89 3.64
C ILE A 120 9.98 43.16 4.17
N SER A 121 8.84 43.28 3.49
CA SER A 121 7.57 42.65 3.91
C SER A 121 7.35 41.27 3.30
N ASP A 122 8.20 40.85 2.37
CA ASP A 122 8.08 39.56 1.71
C ASP A 122 8.42 38.40 2.65
N THR A 123 7.67 37.32 2.53
CA THR A 123 7.83 36.09 3.31
C THR A 123 7.93 34.91 2.36
N ILE A 124 8.96 34.08 2.54
CA ILE A 124 9.18 32.86 1.74
C ILE A 124 7.99 31.92 1.96
N GLY A 125 7.52 31.32 0.86
CA GLY A 125 6.37 30.42 0.84
C GLY A 125 5.00 31.08 0.68
N THR A 126 4.87 32.37 1.01
CA THR A 126 3.57 33.08 0.99
C THR A 126 3.53 34.30 0.09
N SER A 127 4.66 34.99 -0.10
CA SER A 127 4.71 36.10 -1.04
C SER A 127 4.68 35.59 -2.48
N GLU A 128 3.85 36.18 -3.32
CA GLU A 128 3.62 35.70 -4.69
C GLU A 128 4.00 36.73 -5.74
N TYR A 129 4.36 36.24 -6.92
CA TYR A 129 4.50 37.03 -8.13
C TYR A 129 4.00 36.24 -9.34
N ASN A 130 3.02 36.77 -10.07
CA ASN A 130 2.41 36.10 -11.23
C ASN A 130 1.91 34.67 -10.94
N GLY A 131 1.45 34.41 -9.71
CA GLY A 131 0.98 33.10 -9.25
C GLY A 131 2.08 32.16 -8.74
N ASP A 132 3.36 32.56 -8.82
CA ASP A 132 4.48 31.78 -8.29
C ASP A 132 4.81 32.23 -6.87
N ALA A 133 5.10 31.27 -5.99
CA ALA A 133 5.44 31.57 -4.60
C ALA A 133 6.95 31.86 -4.44
N LEU A 134 7.29 32.79 -3.56
CA LEU A 134 8.66 33.16 -3.23
C LEU A 134 9.36 31.97 -2.57
N ALA A 135 10.34 31.38 -3.24
CA ALA A 135 11.08 30.22 -2.77
C ALA A 135 12.38 30.60 -2.07
N GLN A 136 13.02 31.70 -2.50
CA GLN A 136 14.26 32.15 -1.91
C GLN A 136 14.36 33.68 -1.94
N MET A 137 14.92 34.25 -0.89
CA MET A 137 15.28 35.66 -0.82
C MET A 137 16.69 35.81 -0.29
N GLN A 138 17.55 36.50 -1.03
CA GLN A 138 18.90 36.87 -0.62
C GLN A 138 18.98 38.37 -0.48
N VAL A 139 19.43 38.83 0.69
CA VAL A 139 19.63 40.24 0.98
C VAL A 139 21.12 40.48 1.12
N LYS A 140 21.65 41.40 0.32
CA LYS A 140 23.06 41.78 0.31
C LYS A 140 23.19 43.28 0.56
N GLN A 141 24.10 43.65 1.45
CA GLN A 141 24.46 45.04 1.71
C GLN A 141 25.88 45.28 1.20
N PRO A 142 26.06 45.69 -0.07
CA PRO A 142 27.39 45.94 -0.62
C PRO A 142 28.13 47.07 0.11
N ASN A 143 27.41 48.03 0.71
CA ASN A 143 27.94 49.12 1.52
C ASN A 143 26.87 49.61 2.52
N GLU A 144 27.17 50.68 3.26
CA GLU A 144 26.30 51.21 4.33
C GLU A 144 25.00 51.87 3.82
N VAL A 145 24.90 52.17 2.53
CA VAL A 145 23.80 52.98 1.94
C VAL A 145 22.90 52.15 1.05
N VAL A 146 23.47 51.15 0.38
CA VAL A 146 22.77 50.33 -0.62
C VAL A 146 22.45 48.96 -0.05
N THR A 147 21.21 48.53 -0.27
CA THR A 147 20.78 47.14 -0.10
C THR A 147 20.30 46.58 -1.43
N GLU A 148 20.83 45.43 -1.81
CA GLU A 148 20.44 44.61 -2.95
C GLU A 148 19.61 43.42 -2.46
N ILE A 149 18.49 43.13 -3.13
CA ILE A 149 17.64 41.98 -2.82
C ILE A 149 17.47 41.16 -4.09
N THR A 150 17.79 39.87 -4.01
CA THR A 150 17.46 38.89 -5.06
C THR A 150 16.33 38.00 -4.56
N LYS A 151 15.24 37.94 -5.31
CA LYS A 151 14.07 37.10 -5.03
C LYS A 151 13.92 36.05 -6.12
N ILE A 152 13.69 34.80 -5.72
CA ILE A 152 13.44 33.68 -6.63
C ILE A 152 12.03 33.15 -6.35
N TYR A 153 11.18 33.18 -7.36
CA TYR A 153 9.82 32.65 -7.33
C TYR A 153 9.77 31.34 -8.12
N LEU A 154 9.08 30.34 -7.59
CA LEU A 154 8.91 29.03 -8.22
C LEU A 154 7.42 28.72 -8.42
N GLU A 155 7.11 28.22 -9.62
CA GLU A 155 5.80 27.66 -9.95
C GLU A 155 5.55 26.39 -9.13
N SER A 156 4.35 26.28 -8.55
CA SER A 156 3.94 25.07 -7.84
C SER A 156 3.68 23.92 -8.81
N GLY A 157 4.07 22.70 -8.44
CA GLY A 157 3.82 21.54 -9.30
C GLY A 157 4.62 20.30 -8.93
N VAL A 158 4.50 19.28 -9.78
CA VAL A 158 5.13 17.98 -9.58
C VAL A 158 6.56 17.99 -10.09
N LEU A 159 7.52 17.78 -9.19
CA LEU A 159 8.94 17.67 -9.52
C LEU A 159 9.29 16.30 -10.10
N SER A 160 8.68 15.24 -9.58
CA SER A 160 9.02 13.88 -9.99
C SER A 160 7.80 12.97 -9.92
N LYS A 161 7.69 12.09 -10.91
CA LYS A 161 6.72 11.00 -10.97
C LYS A 161 7.48 9.70 -11.18
N SER A 162 7.25 8.74 -10.31
CA SER A 162 7.76 7.38 -10.45
C SER A 162 6.60 6.40 -10.33
N GLU A 163 6.61 5.37 -11.17
CA GLU A 163 5.66 4.28 -11.15
C GLU A 163 6.40 2.96 -10.99
N SER A 164 5.84 2.06 -10.18
CA SER A 164 6.31 0.67 -10.06
C SER A 164 5.12 -0.29 -10.08
N GLY A 165 5.42 -1.60 -10.09
CA GLY A 165 4.43 -2.62 -9.81
C GLY A 165 3.70 -2.35 -8.50
N GLY A 166 2.43 -2.75 -8.44
CA GLY A 166 1.65 -2.71 -7.21
C GLY A 166 2.20 -3.66 -6.13
N PRO A 167 1.62 -3.61 -4.92
CA PRO A 167 2.00 -4.52 -3.84
C PRO A 167 1.87 -6.00 -4.22
N ASP A 168 2.69 -6.84 -3.59
CA ASP A 168 2.74 -8.28 -3.90
C ASP A 168 1.37 -8.96 -3.79
N GLY A 169 1.00 -9.69 -4.85
CA GLY A 169 -0.27 -10.41 -4.94
C GLY A 169 -1.51 -9.54 -5.14
N LEU A 170 -1.36 -8.26 -5.50
CA LEU A 170 -2.42 -7.45 -6.08
C LEU A 170 -2.23 -7.33 -7.60
N PRO A 171 -2.80 -8.25 -8.40
CA PRO A 171 -2.69 -8.18 -9.86
C PRO A 171 -3.30 -6.89 -10.40
N ASN A 172 -2.85 -6.45 -11.57
CA ASN A 172 -3.39 -5.28 -12.27
C ASN A 172 -3.38 -3.97 -11.45
N THR A 173 -2.42 -3.83 -10.53
CA THR A 173 -2.21 -2.60 -9.75
C THR A 173 -0.83 -2.00 -9.95
N LYS A 174 -0.71 -0.70 -9.66
CA LYS A 174 0.53 0.09 -9.71
C LYS A 174 0.69 0.92 -8.45
N THR A 175 1.94 1.18 -8.10
CA THR A 175 2.31 2.13 -7.05
C THR A 175 2.85 3.40 -7.69
N HIS A 176 2.33 4.56 -7.27
CA HIS A 176 2.75 5.88 -7.71
C HIS A 176 3.51 6.56 -6.59
N THR A 177 4.70 7.10 -6.87
CA THR A 177 5.44 7.96 -5.95
C THR A 177 5.70 9.30 -6.61
N TRP A 178 5.04 10.35 -6.11
CA TRP A 178 5.14 11.69 -6.67
C TRP A 178 5.75 12.64 -5.64
N VAL A 179 6.65 13.50 -6.11
CA VAL A 179 7.24 14.58 -5.32
C VAL A 179 6.79 15.90 -5.94
N ALA A 180 6.26 16.81 -5.14
CA ALA A 180 5.72 18.10 -5.58
C ALA A 180 6.15 19.24 -4.66
N ILE A 181 6.03 20.47 -5.16
CA ILE A 181 6.34 21.71 -4.44
C ILE A 181 5.17 22.68 -4.50
N GLY A 182 5.00 23.44 -3.42
CA GLY A 182 4.00 24.50 -3.27
C GLY A 182 2.57 23.98 -3.07
N GLU A 183 2.14 23.01 -3.87
CA GLU A 183 0.78 22.45 -3.82
C GLU A 183 0.80 20.92 -3.62
N THR A 184 -0.25 20.41 -2.94
CA THR A 184 -0.47 18.97 -2.83
C THR A 184 -0.88 18.40 -4.19
N PRO A 185 -0.18 17.37 -4.69
CA PRO A 185 -0.53 16.76 -5.96
C PRO A 185 -1.83 15.95 -5.87
N SER A 186 -2.61 15.96 -6.95
CA SER A 186 -3.78 15.08 -7.11
C SER A 186 -3.32 13.65 -7.44
N MET A 187 -3.15 12.82 -6.41
CA MET A 187 -2.72 11.42 -6.55
C MET A 187 -3.84 10.50 -7.08
N PRO A 188 -3.53 9.52 -7.95
CA PRO A 188 -4.47 8.46 -8.31
C PRO A 188 -4.64 7.43 -7.19
N GLY A 189 -5.82 6.80 -7.11
CA GLY A 189 -6.07 5.67 -6.21
C GLY A 189 -6.04 5.99 -4.71
N ILE A 190 -5.58 5.04 -3.90
CA ILE A 190 -5.53 5.13 -2.43
C ILE A 190 -4.16 5.62 -2.00
N ILE A 191 -4.09 6.71 -1.23
CA ILE A 191 -2.84 7.23 -0.67
C ILE A 191 -2.43 6.37 0.53
N ILE A 192 -1.23 5.79 0.45
CA ILE A 192 -0.65 4.92 1.50
C ILE A 192 0.46 5.61 2.30
N SER A 193 1.03 6.68 1.77
CA SER A 193 2.04 7.48 2.47
C SER A 193 1.99 8.93 2.02
N LYS A 194 2.17 9.85 2.98
CA LYS A 194 2.37 11.28 2.76
C LYS A 194 3.52 11.74 3.65
N ARG A 195 4.44 12.51 3.07
CA ARG A 195 5.43 13.30 3.79
C ARG A 195 5.34 14.75 3.33
N GLU A 196 5.20 15.64 4.29
CA GLU A 196 5.23 17.10 4.08
C GLU A 196 6.46 17.64 4.80
N THR A 197 7.29 18.40 4.08
CA THR A 197 8.47 19.08 4.63
C THR A 197 8.44 20.54 4.26
N ASP A 198 8.84 21.38 5.20
CA ASP A 198 8.90 22.83 5.06
C ASP A 198 10.37 23.24 5.17
N TYR A 199 10.89 23.88 4.13
CA TYR A 199 12.22 24.47 4.13
C TYR A 199 12.08 25.98 4.00
N GLU A 200 12.38 26.69 5.08
CA GLU A 200 12.35 28.16 5.16
C GLU A 200 11.01 28.80 4.74
N GLY A 201 9.89 28.09 4.90
CA GLY A 201 8.54 28.53 4.52
C GLY A 201 8.03 27.89 3.23
N TYR A 202 8.90 27.25 2.44
CA TYR A 202 8.54 26.63 1.18
C TYR A 202 8.21 25.14 1.36
N LYS A 203 6.95 24.79 1.09
CA LYS A 203 6.43 23.43 1.30
C LYS A 203 6.78 22.48 0.15
N THR A 204 7.19 21.28 0.53
CA THR A 204 7.49 20.17 -0.35
C THR A 204 6.70 18.94 0.10
N PHE A 205 6.23 18.17 -0.87
CA PHE A 205 5.34 17.04 -0.65
C PHE A 205 5.90 15.80 -1.32
N ALA A 206 5.90 14.67 -0.62
CA ALA A 206 6.13 13.36 -1.21
C ALA A 206 4.94 12.46 -0.87
N TYR A 207 4.29 11.93 -1.90
CA TYR A 207 3.11 11.08 -1.77
C TYR A 207 3.36 9.74 -2.42
N THR A 208 2.82 8.68 -1.80
CA THR A 208 2.75 7.35 -2.38
C THR A 208 1.32 6.86 -2.40
N SER A 209 0.85 6.37 -3.54
CA SER A 209 -0.50 5.81 -3.69
C SER A 209 -0.51 4.50 -4.47
N VAL A 210 -1.57 3.72 -4.31
CA VAL A 210 -1.81 2.48 -5.06
C VAL A 210 -3.10 2.64 -5.87
N SER A 211 -3.03 2.34 -7.16
CA SER A 211 -4.17 2.41 -8.08
C SER A 211 -4.24 1.18 -8.97
N ARG A 212 -5.35 1.03 -9.70
CA ARG A 212 -5.38 0.15 -10.89
C ARG A 212 -4.46 0.69 -11.98
N LEU A 213 -4.22 -0.12 -13.02
CA LEU A 213 -3.42 0.29 -14.18
C LEU A 213 -3.95 1.55 -14.90
N ASP A 214 -5.26 1.80 -14.82
CA ASP A 214 -5.95 2.97 -15.41
C ASP A 214 -5.99 4.20 -14.49
N GLY A 215 -5.40 4.12 -13.28
CA GLY A 215 -5.39 5.21 -12.30
C GLY A 215 -6.61 5.25 -11.36
N SER A 216 -7.62 4.40 -11.56
CA SER A 216 -8.79 4.31 -10.70
C SER A 216 -8.50 3.59 -9.37
N SER A 217 -9.49 3.62 -8.46
CA SER A 217 -9.38 2.95 -7.16
C SER A 217 -9.19 1.43 -7.32
N PRO A 218 -8.23 0.81 -6.61
CA PRO A 218 -7.99 -0.62 -6.68
C PRO A 218 -8.99 -1.45 -5.87
N VAL A 219 -9.96 -0.84 -5.18
CA VAL A 219 -11.00 -1.57 -4.43
C VAL A 219 -11.89 -2.38 -5.38
N GLY A 220 -12.27 -3.59 -4.96
CA GLY A 220 -13.07 -4.54 -5.73
C GLY A 220 -12.23 -5.59 -6.44
N VAL A 221 -12.85 -6.28 -7.41
CA VAL A 221 -12.20 -7.35 -8.20
C VAL A 221 -11.09 -6.77 -9.07
N LEU A 222 -9.90 -7.36 -8.98
CA LEU A 222 -8.68 -6.97 -9.69
C LEU A 222 -8.34 -7.93 -10.83
N ASP A 223 -8.61 -9.22 -10.64
CA ASP A 223 -8.36 -10.24 -11.65
C ASP A 223 -9.22 -11.47 -11.40
N GLU A 224 -9.57 -12.17 -12.48
CA GLU A 224 -10.39 -13.38 -12.47
C GLU A 224 -9.91 -14.37 -13.52
N TRP A 225 -9.76 -15.63 -13.12
CA TRP A 225 -9.39 -16.70 -14.03
C TRP A 225 -9.92 -18.05 -13.58
N GLU A 226 -9.83 -19.05 -14.45
CA GLU A 226 -10.24 -20.42 -14.15
C GLU A 226 -9.01 -21.31 -13.92
N ASP A 227 -9.07 -22.19 -12.94
CA ASP A 227 -8.04 -23.21 -12.70
C ASP A 227 -8.65 -24.54 -12.24
N ASN A 228 -7.88 -25.62 -12.39
CA ASN A 228 -8.25 -26.95 -11.89
C ASN A 228 -7.66 -27.16 -10.49
N ILE A 229 -8.51 -27.07 -9.48
CA ILE A 229 -8.13 -27.30 -8.09
C ILE A 229 -8.27 -28.78 -7.72
N THR A 230 -7.48 -29.23 -6.75
CA THR A 230 -7.59 -30.58 -6.19
C THR A 230 -8.62 -30.57 -5.06
N VAL A 231 -9.62 -31.44 -5.15
CA VAL A 231 -10.69 -31.56 -4.16
C VAL A 231 -10.71 -32.97 -3.58
N GLU A 232 -11.13 -33.09 -2.32
CA GLU A 232 -11.35 -34.38 -1.68
C GLU A 232 -12.83 -34.76 -1.76
N LYS A 233 -13.12 -35.91 -2.36
CA LYS A 233 -14.47 -36.45 -2.47
C LYS A 233 -14.80 -37.29 -1.24
N PRO A 234 -16.01 -37.18 -0.69
CA PRO A 234 -16.44 -38.00 0.43
C PRO A 234 -16.40 -39.49 0.07
N GLY A 235 -16.21 -40.34 1.08
CA GLY A 235 -16.48 -41.77 0.93
C GLY A 235 -17.96 -42.08 1.11
N THR A 236 -18.35 -43.31 0.78
CA THR A 236 -19.71 -43.81 1.04
C THR A 236 -19.70 -45.04 1.93
N ILE A 237 -20.74 -45.16 2.76
CA ILE A 237 -21.05 -46.34 3.55
C ILE A 237 -22.39 -46.89 3.08
N SER A 238 -22.51 -48.18 2.85
CA SER A 238 -23.80 -48.82 2.56
C SER A 238 -23.90 -50.15 3.27
N ILE A 239 -25.13 -50.64 3.43
CA ILE A 239 -25.37 -51.96 4.01
C ILE A 239 -25.39 -52.98 2.87
N GLY A 240 -24.41 -53.88 2.88
CA GLY A 240 -24.36 -55.04 2.00
C GLY A 240 -25.13 -56.22 2.58
N THR A 241 -25.52 -57.14 1.71
CA THR A 241 -26.10 -58.43 2.12
C THR A 241 -25.40 -59.55 1.39
N TYR A 242 -24.92 -60.51 2.15
CA TYR A 242 -24.44 -61.77 1.63
C TYR A 242 -25.54 -62.80 1.81
N THR A 243 -25.96 -63.44 0.72
CA THR A 243 -26.92 -64.55 0.74
C THR A 243 -26.21 -65.82 0.35
N ASP A 244 -26.44 -66.90 1.10
CA ASP A 244 -25.86 -68.21 0.79
C ASP A 244 -26.40 -68.71 -0.57
N PRO A 245 -25.53 -68.99 -1.56
CA PRO A 245 -25.97 -69.53 -2.84
C PRO A 245 -26.62 -70.93 -2.73
N SER A 246 -26.34 -71.67 -1.65
CA SER A 246 -26.91 -73.00 -1.39
C SER A 246 -28.20 -72.96 -0.57
N ASN A 247 -28.50 -71.84 0.10
CA ASN A 247 -29.73 -71.62 0.86
C ASN A 247 -30.12 -70.14 0.86
N ALA A 248 -31.00 -69.75 -0.07
CA ALA A 248 -31.40 -68.35 -0.25
C ALA A 248 -32.10 -67.72 0.98
N SER A 249 -32.50 -68.52 1.98
CA SER A 249 -33.06 -68.01 3.24
C SER A 249 -31.99 -67.61 4.27
N ASN A 250 -30.73 -67.98 4.04
CA ASN A 250 -29.60 -67.62 4.89
C ASN A 250 -28.93 -66.35 4.37
N ALA A 251 -28.99 -65.29 5.16
CA ALA A 251 -28.37 -64.01 4.82
C ALA A 251 -27.63 -63.40 6.01
N LEU A 252 -26.57 -62.65 5.70
CA LEU A 252 -25.83 -61.82 6.65
C LEU A 252 -25.69 -60.41 6.09
N VAL A 253 -25.86 -59.42 6.95
CA VAL A 253 -25.54 -58.03 6.61
C VAL A 253 -24.12 -57.69 7.01
N PHE A 254 -23.50 -56.81 6.21
CA PHE A 254 -22.17 -56.27 6.48
C PHE A 254 -22.10 -54.82 6.04
N LEU A 255 -21.15 -54.06 6.59
CA LEU A 255 -20.85 -52.71 6.11
C LEU A 255 -20.00 -52.78 4.85
N ALA A 256 -20.48 -52.20 3.76
CA ALA A 256 -19.70 -51.93 2.57
C ALA A 256 -19.17 -50.49 2.63
N LYS A 257 -17.88 -50.31 2.37
CA LYS A 257 -17.20 -49.01 2.44
C LYS A 257 -16.49 -48.71 1.13
N THR A 258 -16.79 -47.54 0.55
CA THR A 258 -16.00 -46.97 -0.56
C THR A 258 -15.14 -45.83 -0.02
N GLY A 259 -13.83 -45.91 -0.23
CA GLY A 259 -12.86 -44.95 0.30
C GLY A 259 -13.06 -43.51 -0.23
N ARG A 260 -12.57 -42.54 0.54
CA ARG A 260 -12.40 -41.16 0.08
C ARG A 260 -11.43 -41.13 -1.09
N THR A 261 -11.66 -40.24 -2.05
CA THR A 261 -10.80 -40.11 -3.23
C THR A 261 -10.44 -38.66 -3.46
N THR A 262 -9.27 -38.41 -4.04
CA THR A 262 -8.90 -37.08 -4.51
C THR A 262 -9.27 -36.96 -5.99
N GLY A 263 -9.80 -35.80 -6.36
CA GLY A 263 -10.20 -35.49 -7.73
C GLY A 263 -9.80 -34.07 -8.13
N ARG A 264 -10.11 -33.69 -9.36
CA ARG A 264 -9.99 -32.31 -9.83
C ARG A 264 -11.36 -31.72 -10.09
N ALA A 265 -11.51 -30.45 -9.72
CA ALA A 265 -12.69 -29.64 -10.04
C ALA A 265 -12.22 -28.33 -10.69
N LYS A 266 -13.00 -27.84 -11.65
CA LYS A 266 -12.78 -26.51 -12.25
C LYS A 266 -13.32 -25.46 -11.28
N ALA A 267 -12.50 -24.48 -10.94
CA ALA A 267 -12.87 -23.37 -10.07
C ALA A 267 -12.59 -22.03 -10.75
N GLU A 268 -13.47 -21.08 -10.51
CA GLU A 268 -13.29 -19.66 -10.79
C GLU A 268 -12.56 -19.03 -9.60
N ILE A 269 -11.43 -18.40 -9.87
CA ILE A 269 -10.59 -17.73 -8.87
C ILE A 269 -10.71 -16.24 -9.09
N SER A 270 -11.12 -15.52 -8.04
CA SER A 270 -11.23 -14.05 -8.06
C SER A 270 -10.31 -13.46 -7.00
N VAL A 271 -9.45 -12.52 -7.41
CA VAL A 271 -8.60 -11.73 -6.51
C VAL A 271 -9.17 -10.33 -6.43
N SER A 272 -9.47 -9.88 -5.21
CA SER A 272 -10.05 -8.57 -4.95
C SER A 272 -9.35 -7.84 -3.80
N LEU A 273 -9.44 -6.52 -3.80
CA LEU A 273 -9.03 -5.69 -2.66
C LEU A 273 -10.28 -5.19 -1.92
N THR A 274 -10.35 -5.45 -0.63
CA THR A 274 -11.49 -5.08 0.22
C THR A 274 -11.02 -4.45 1.53
N THR A 275 -11.91 -3.76 2.23
CA THR A 275 -11.72 -3.31 3.62
C THR A 275 -12.28 -4.29 4.64
N ASP A 276 -13.02 -5.31 4.16
CA ASP A 276 -13.57 -6.37 4.98
C ASP A 276 -12.51 -7.43 5.29
N LYS A 277 -12.29 -7.68 6.58
CA LYS A 277 -11.37 -8.71 7.07
C LYS A 277 -12.01 -10.10 7.15
N THR A 278 -13.33 -10.18 6.96
CA THR A 278 -14.06 -11.41 7.21
C THR A 278 -13.96 -12.36 6.04
N VAL A 279 -13.74 -13.63 6.38
CA VAL A 279 -14.01 -14.72 5.46
C VAL A 279 -15.52 -14.93 5.49
N THR A 280 -16.16 -14.93 4.32
CA THR A 280 -17.57 -15.25 4.17
C THR A 280 -17.79 -16.64 4.74
N ASP A 281 -18.79 -16.83 5.60
CA ASP A 281 -19.32 -18.15 5.90
C ASP A 281 -20.42 -18.44 4.86
N PRO A 282 -20.08 -19.01 3.69
CA PRO A 282 -21.06 -19.32 2.66
C PRO A 282 -22.11 -20.25 3.22
N SER A 283 -23.35 -20.02 2.81
CA SER A 283 -24.44 -20.98 3.05
C SER A 283 -24.13 -22.40 2.52
N THR A 284 -23.16 -22.52 1.60
CA THR A 284 -22.73 -23.78 1.00
C THR A 284 -21.23 -23.76 0.70
N TYR A 285 -20.45 -24.50 1.48
CA TYR A 285 -19.08 -24.85 1.10
C TYR A 285 -19.07 -26.08 0.20
N ALA A 286 -18.38 -25.98 -0.94
CA ALA A 286 -18.18 -27.10 -1.86
C ALA A 286 -17.13 -28.07 -1.29
N TYR A 287 -17.40 -29.37 -1.31
CA TYR A 287 -16.50 -30.43 -0.83
C TYR A 287 -16.05 -30.29 0.63
N ASN A 288 -16.79 -29.55 1.47
CA ASN A 288 -16.49 -29.49 2.90
C ASN A 288 -16.88 -30.82 3.59
N LEU A 289 -15.88 -31.49 4.17
CA LEU A 289 -16.03 -32.79 4.81
C LEU A 289 -16.09 -32.72 6.34
N ASP A 290 -15.89 -31.54 6.93
CA ASP A 290 -15.79 -31.37 8.40
C ASP A 290 -17.13 -31.62 9.10
N SER A 291 -18.24 -31.35 8.42
CA SER A 291 -19.60 -31.53 8.93
C SER A 291 -20.23 -32.86 8.53
N ILE A 292 -19.53 -33.71 7.77
CA ILE A 292 -20.09 -34.95 7.20
C ILE A 292 -19.53 -36.17 7.93
N PHE A 293 -20.40 -36.93 8.59
CA PHE A 293 -20.04 -38.18 9.23
C PHE A 293 -21.21 -39.16 9.26
N VAL A 294 -20.87 -40.44 9.34
CA VAL A 294 -21.82 -41.54 9.57
C VAL A 294 -21.37 -42.34 10.77
N SER A 295 -22.31 -42.69 11.64
CA SER A 295 -22.11 -43.68 12.70
C SER A 295 -22.91 -44.93 12.33
N ALA A 296 -22.28 -46.09 12.41
CA ALA A 296 -22.95 -47.37 12.23
C ALA A 296 -23.06 -48.07 13.58
N ARG A 297 -24.23 -48.60 13.91
CA ARG A 297 -24.46 -49.45 15.07
C ARG A 297 -24.69 -50.87 14.58
N ILE A 298 -23.77 -51.77 14.90
CA ILE A 298 -23.78 -53.16 14.48
C ILE A 298 -24.11 -54.02 15.70
N ILE A 299 -25.16 -54.83 15.60
CA ILE A 299 -25.58 -55.76 16.63
C ILE A 299 -25.49 -57.16 16.05
N SER A 300 -24.65 -58.01 16.61
CA SER A 300 -24.59 -59.43 16.26
C SER A 300 -25.04 -60.26 17.45
N THR A 301 -26.13 -61.01 17.30
CA THR A 301 -26.64 -61.92 18.33
C THR A 301 -26.48 -63.34 17.84
N ARG A 302 -25.62 -64.11 18.52
CA ARG A 302 -25.50 -65.55 18.32
C ARG A 302 -26.36 -66.28 19.35
N LYS A 303 -27.26 -67.12 18.88
CA LYS A 303 -28.06 -68.05 19.68
C LYS A 303 -27.65 -69.47 19.35
N SER A 304 -26.86 -70.08 20.23
CA SER A 304 -26.35 -71.44 20.05
C SER A 304 -27.05 -72.41 21.00
N PRO A 305 -27.50 -73.59 20.54
CA PRO A 305 -28.04 -74.60 21.42
C PRO A 305 -26.94 -75.14 22.36
N VAL A 306 -27.23 -75.30 23.65
CA VAL A 306 -26.26 -75.79 24.66
C VAL A 306 -26.68 -77.06 25.37
N GLY A 307 -27.97 -77.41 25.30
CA GLY A 307 -28.48 -78.61 25.94
C GLY A 307 -29.96 -78.79 25.69
N MET A 308 -30.48 -79.95 26.09
CA MET A 308 -31.91 -80.18 26.21
C MET A 308 -32.19 -80.74 27.60
N GLU A 309 -33.17 -80.17 28.29
CA GLU A 309 -33.70 -80.70 29.54
C GLU A 309 -34.97 -81.50 29.24
N GLN A 310 -35.03 -82.76 29.67
CA GLN A 310 -36.23 -83.60 29.54
C GLN A 310 -36.87 -83.80 30.91
N GLY A 311 -38.14 -83.41 31.02
CA GLY A 311 -39.06 -83.88 32.07
C GLY A 311 -39.97 -84.99 31.54
N GLU A 312 -40.75 -85.63 32.41
CA GLU A 312 -41.63 -86.78 32.07
C GLU A 312 -42.67 -86.51 30.98
N SER A 313 -42.90 -85.25 30.58
CA SER A 313 -43.85 -84.88 29.50
C SER A 313 -43.42 -83.68 28.64
N LEU A 314 -42.21 -83.15 28.81
CA LEU A 314 -41.74 -81.96 28.08
C LEU A 314 -40.23 -82.02 27.80
N SER A 315 -39.84 -81.76 26.55
CA SER A 315 -38.45 -81.48 26.16
C SER A 315 -38.28 -79.97 26.01
N ILE A 316 -37.32 -79.37 26.71
CA ILE A 316 -36.99 -77.94 26.61
C ILE A 316 -35.58 -77.82 26.04
N ALA A 317 -35.45 -77.13 24.91
CA ALA A 317 -34.15 -76.75 24.35
C ALA A 317 -33.58 -75.52 25.10
N VAL A 318 -32.35 -75.62 25.57
CA VAL A 318 -31.63 -74.55 26.25
C VAL A 318 -30.66 -73.92 25.26
N TYR A 319 -30.68 -72.58 25.18
CA TYR A 319 -29.83 -71.81 24.27
C TYR A 319 -28.95 -70.83 25.05
N ASN A 320 -27.73 -70.64 24.57
CA ASN A 320 -26.86 -69.55 25.01
C ASN A 320 -27.00 -68.38 24.02
N LEU A 321 -27.24 -67.19 24.56
CA LEU A 321 -27.36 -65.94 23.80
C LEU A 321 -26.12 -65.09 24.05
N ARG A 322 -25.41 -64.74 22.98
CA ARG A 322 -24.20 -63.91 23.02
C ARG A 322 -24.38 -62.70 22.11
N PRO A 323 -24.85 -61.56 22.63
CA PRO A 323 -24.89 -60.31 21.88
C PRO A 323 -23.52 -59.62 21.87
N GLN A 324 -23.15 -59.07 20.73
CA GLN A 324 -22.02 -58.17 20.54
C GLN A 324 -22.53 -56.89 19.88
N VAL A 325 -22.07 -55.74 20.35
CA VAL A 325 -22.42 -54.43 19.79
C VAL A 325 -21.13 -53.68 19.43
N ASP A 326 -21.07 -53.12 18.23
CA ASP A 326 -19.99 -52.25 17.77
C ASP A 326 -20.59 -50.95 17.21
N THR A 327 -19.89 -49.83 17.41
CA THR A 327 -20.36 -48.50 16.99
C THR A 327 -19.25 -47.69 16.30
N PRO A 328 -18.78 -48.09 15.10
CA PRO A 328 -17.78 -47.34 14.37
C PRO A 328 -18.32 -46.01 13.82
N GLU A 329 -17.46 -44.99 13.83
CA GLU A 329 -17.71 -43.68 13.22
C GLU A 329 -16.83 -43.47 11.97
N PHE A 330 -17.42 -42.86 10.96
CA PHE A 330 -16.81 -42.61 9.66
C PHE A 330 -16.90 -41.12 9.32
N ARG A 331 -15.86 -40.34 9.65
CA ARG A 331 -15.75 -38.92 9.28
C ARG A 331 -15.38 -38.74 7.80
N GLY A 332 -16.04 -37.80 7.13
CA GLY A 332 -15.93 -37.59 5.68
C GLY A 332 -16.67 -38.64 4.84
N TYR A 333 -17.65 -39.33 5.44
CA TYR A 333 -18.50 -40.32 4.78
C TYR A 333 -19.98 -39.96 4.93
N TYR A 334 -20.77 -40.27 3.92
CA TYR A 334 -22.23 -40.28 3.98
C TYR A 334 -22.75 -41.67 3.62
N TYR A 335 -23.94 -42.03 4.07
CA TYR A 335 -24.49 -43.35 3.75
C TYR A 335 -25.39 -43.31 2.52
N THR A 336 -25.44 -44.43 1.80
CA THR A 336 -26.31 -44.64 0.64
C THR A 336 -27.10 -45.94 0.77
N GLY A 337 -28.30 -45.96 0.22
CA GLY A 337 -29.20 -47.11 0.32
C GLY A 337 -29.90 -47.18 1.68
N ASP A 338 -30.04 -48.40 2.20
CA ASP A 338 -30.80 -48.67 3.43
C ASP A 338 -30.11 -48.07 4.67
N ALA A 339 -30.88 -47.34 5.48
CA ALA A 339 -30.41 -46.80 6.76
C ALA A 339 -30.42 -47.85 7.89
N SER A 340 -31.13 -48.96 7.70
CA SER A 340 -31.15 -50.06 8.65
C SER A 340 -31.47 -51.37 7.93
N LYS A 341 -30.81 -52.45 8.34
CA LYS A 341 -31.09 -53.79 7.84
C LYS A 341 -30.76 -54.85 8.89
N THR A 342 -31.60 -55.87 8.97
CA THR A 342 -31.41 -57.03 9.84
C THR A 342 -31.57 -58.30 9.03
N GLU A 343 -30.61 -59.21 9.14
CA GLU A 343 -30.68 -60.52 8.49
C GLU A 343 -30.28 -61.61 9.49
N THR A 344 -30.78 -62.82 9.25
CA THR A 344 -30.50 -63.98 10.10
C THR A 344 -29.90 -65.11 9.26
N TRP A 345 -28.85 -65.70 9.79
CA TRP A 345 -28.22 -66.88 9.27
C TRP A 345 -28.52 -68.08 10.19
N VAL A 346 -29.06 -69.14 9.61
CA VAL A 346 -29.43 -70.36 10.33
C VAL A 346 -28.49 -71.49 9.91
N ASN A 347 -27.80 -72.10 10.88
CA ASN A 347 -27.00 -73.31 10.66
C ASN A 347 -27.53 -74.46 11.53
N PRO A 348 -27.67 -75.67 10.97
CA PRO A 348 -27.97 -76.84 11.78
C PRO A 348 -26.80 -77.11 12.74
N ALA A 349 -27.12 -77.30 14.03
CA ALA A 349 -26.19 -77.62 15.09
C ALA A 349 -26.64 -78.91 15.80
N THR A 350 -25.68 -79.77 16.11
CA THR A 350 -25.93 -81.02 16.84
C THR A 350 -25.44 -80.89 18.27
N ILE A 351 -26.28 -81.22 19.24
CA ILE A 351 -25.86 -81.42 20.63
C ILE A 351 -25.49 -82.89 20.81
N VAL A 352 -24.30 -83.16 21.35
CA VAL A 352 -23.90 -84.51 21.79
C VAL A 352 -24.34 -84.68 23.24
N ARG A 353 -25.16 -85.70 23.54
CA ARG A 353 -25.50 -86.10 24.92
C ARG A 353 -24.27 -86.75 25.55
N ASP A 354 -24.02 -86.44 26.83
CA ASP A 354 -22.83 -86.93 27.55
C ASP A 354 -22.94 -88.41 27.98
N ASP A 355 -24.14 -89.02 27.94
CA ASP A 355 -24.33 -90.43 28.28
C ASP A 355 -25.13 -91.18 27.19
N ASP A 356 -24.46 -92.15 26.56
CA ASP A 356 -24.94 -93.29 25.76
C ASP A 356 -25.87 -93.06 24.53
N SER A 357 -25.28 -93.30 23.34
CA SER A 357 -25.89 -93.80 22.10
C SER A 357 -26.99 -92.98 21.36
N ILE A 358 -26.51 -92.26 20.33
CA ILE A 358 -27.05 -92.05 18.95
C ILE A 358 -28.38 -91.26 18.77
N VAL A 359 -28.25 -90.19 17.97
CA VAL A 359 -29.23 -89.27 17.32
C VAL A 359 -29.80 -88.20 18.25
N GLY A 360 -29.23 -86.99 18.33
CA GLY A 360 -28.91 -86.13 17.19
C GLY A 360 -30.12 -85.26 16.82
N GLU A 361 -30.84 -84.72 17.80
CA GLU A 361 -31.78 -83.64 17.49
C GLU A 361 -30.97 -82.48 16.90
N THR A 362 -31.24 -82.19 15.63
CA THR A 362 -30.63 -81.06 14.95
C THR A 362 -31.40 -79.83 15.41
N LEU A 363 -30.76 -79.02 16.24
CA LEU A 363 -31.28 -77.71 16.63
C LEU A 363 -30.59 -76.65 15.78
N ASP A 364 -31.26 -75.55 15.53
CA ASP A 364 -30.67 -74.46 14.76
C ASP A 364 -29.81 -73.56 15.64
N GLU A 365 -28.56 -73.36 15.26
CA GLU A 365 -27.79 -72.18 15.66
C GLU A 365 -28.19 -71.02 14.76
N THR A 366 -28.53 -69.88 15.37
CA THR A 366 -28.88 -68.66 14.63
C THR A 366 -27.90 -67.55 14.93
N LEU A 367 -27.45 -66.87 13.87
CA LEU A 367 -26.69 -65.64 13.94
C LEU A 367 -27.53 -64.54 13.29
N THR A 368 -28.04 -63.63 14.10
CA THR A 368 -28.74 -62.44 13.62
C THR A 368 -27.78 -61.26 13.66
N THR A 369 -27.60 -60.58 12.53
CA THR A 369 -26.86 -59.32 12.46
C THR A 369 -27.81 -58.21 12.05
N ALA A 370 -27.83 -57.13 12.83
CA ALA A 370 -28.53 -55.90 12.53
C ALA A 370 -27.53 -54.75 12.40
N ILE A 371 -27.69 -53.91 11.39
CA ILE A 371 -26.89 -52.70 11.16
C ILE A 371 -27.84 -51.52 11.07
N GLU A 372 -27.57 -50.47 11.85
CA GLU A 372 -28.30 -49.20 11.82
C GLU A 372 -27.29 -48.09 11.50
N LEU A 373 -27.51 -47.35 10.42
CA LEU A 373 -26.72 -46.18 10.03
C LEU A 373 -27.42 -44.91 10.51
N SER A 374 -26.64 -43.98 11.04
CA SER A 374 -27.10 -42.66 11.47
C SER A 374 -26.07 -41.60 11.05
N GLY A 375 -26.51 -40.34 10.91
CA GLY A 375 -25.66 -39.24 10.43
C GLY A 375 -26.02 -38.80 9.01
N ALA A 376 -25.01 -38.41 8.22
CA ALA A 376 -25.21 -37.82 6.89
C ALA A 376 -25.71 -38.86 5.87
N SER A 377 -26.88 -38.61 5.28
CA SER A 377 -27.49 -39.41 4.21
C SER A 377 -27.26 -38.82 2.80
N SER A 378 -26.58 -37.68 2.73
CA SER A 378 -26.25 -36.97 1.49
C SER A 378 -24.79 -36.53 1.51
N GLY A 379 -24.16 -36.51 0.33
CA GLY A 379 -22.81 -35.96 0.19
C GLY A 379 -22.76 -34.44 0.41
N PRO A 380 -21.55 -33.85 0.47
CA PRO A 380 -21.37 -32.41 0.49
C PRO A 380 -21.87 -31.82 -0.81
N ALA A 381 -22.12 -30.51 -0.79
CA ALA A 381 -22.29 -29.77 -2.03
C ALA A 381 -21.06 -29.91 -2.92
N VAL A 382 -21.29 -30.00 -4.23
CA VAL A 382 -20.23 -30.09 -5.24
C VAL A 382 -19.99 -28.75 -5.95
N THR A 383 -20.74 -27.71 -5.58
CA THR A 383 -20.71 -26.35 -6.11
C THR A 383 -20.75 -25.35 -4.95
N GLY A 384 -20.30 -24.12 -5.17
CA GLY A 384 -20.19 -23.07 -4.15
C GLY A 384 -18.75 -22.65 -3.87
N ILE A 385 -18.53 -21.99 -2.74
CA ILE A 385 -17.18 -21.56 -2.33
C ILE A 385 -16.42 -22.78 -1.81
N PHE A 386 -15.26 -23.05 -2.41
CA PHE A 386 -14.36 -24.11 -1.99
C PHE A 386 -13.39 -23.62 -0.90
N ASP A 387 -12.75 -22.50 -1.15
CA ASP A 387 -11.81 -21.86 -0.23
C ASP A 387 -11.87 -20.34 -0.39
N GLU A 388 -11.58 -19.63 0.69
CA GLU A 388 -11.54 -18.17 0.70
C GLU A 388 -10.47 -17.69 1.69
N GLN A 389 -9.54 -16.87 1.19
CA GLN A 389 -8.39 -16.38 1.95
C GLN A 389 -8.39 -14.85 1.97
N VAL A 390 -8.14 -14.28 3.15
CA VAL A 390 -8.13 -12.83 3.38
C VAL A 390 -6.85 -12.42 4.09
N ASP A 391 -5.97 -11.71 3.40
CA ASP A 391 -4.65 -11.30 3.89
C ASP A 391 -4.52 -9.77 3.94
N PRO A 392 -3.94 -9.18 5.00
CA PRO A 392 -3.66 -7.74 5.03
C PRO A 392 -2.57 -7.38 4.03
N VAL A 393 -2.76 -6.29 3.26
CA VAL A 393 -1.77 -5.84 2.26
C VAL A 393 -1.11 -4.54 2.68
N PHE A 394 -1.91 -3.48 2.88
CA PHE A 394 -1.41 -2.17 3.26
C PHE A 394 -2.47 -1.40 4.04
N LYS A 395 -2.03 -0.33 4.72
CA LYS A 395 -2.89 0.60 5.44
C LYS A 395 -2.93 1.93 4.69
N GLY A 396 -4.12 2.45 4.44
CA GLY A 396 -4.31 3.79 3.89
C GLY A 396 -3.87 4.86 4.90
N MET A 397 -3.60 6.06 4.39
CA MET A 397 -3.30 7.24 5.22
C MET A 397 -4.44 7.63 6.17
N ASP A 398 -5.68 7.26 5.84
CA ASP A 398 -6.88 7.41 6.67
C ASP A 398 -6.93 6.41 7.84
N GLY A 399 -6.00 5.46 7.89
CA GLY A 399 -5.94 4.40 8.87
C GLY A 399 -6.74 3.15 8.50
N THR A 400 -7.39 3.13 7.35
CA THR A 400 -8.14 1.97 6.85
C THR A 400 -7.19 0.86 6.46
N GLN A 401 -7.38 -0.35 7.00
CA GLN A 401 -6.64 -1.53 6.59
C GLN A 401 -7.30 -2.13 5.34
N TYR A 402 -6.49 -2.38 4.31
CA TYR A 402 -6.93 -3.07 3.10
C TYR A 402 -6.43 -4.51 3.10
N PHE A 403 -7.28 -5.40 2.63
CA PHE A 403 -7.07 -6.84 2.57
C PHE A 403 -7.21 -7.34 1.14
N ARG A 404 -6.31 -8.24 0.75
CA ARG A 404 -6.44 -9.06 -0.45
C ARG A 404 -7.37 -10.21 -0.10
N LYS A 405 -8.45 -10.35 -0.85
CA LYS A 405 -9.39 -11.45 -0.75
C LYS A 405 -9.31 -12.32 -2.00
N VAL A 406 -8.92 -13.57 -1.83
CA VAL A 406 -8.86 -14.59 -2.89
C VAL A 406 -9.99 -15.58 -2.65
N THR A 407 -10.89 -15.73 -3.62
CA THR A 407 -12.05 -16.63 -3.50
C THR A 407 -11.98 -17.70 -4.58
N TYR A 408 -12.12 -18.97 -4.19
CA TYR A 408 -12.19 -20.12 -5.08
C TYR A 408 -13.65 -20.62 -5.14
N THR A 409 -14.31 -20.46 -6.29
CA THR A 409 -15.71 -20.84 -6.47
C THR A 409 -15.83 -21.96 -7.49
N ILE A 410 -16.54 -23.04 -7.14
CA ILE A 410 -16.88 -24.12 -8.08
C ILE A 410 -18.28 -23.82 -8.64
N PRO A 411 -18.40 -23.48 -9.94
CA PRO A 411 -19.68 -23.11 -10.54
C PRO A 411 -20.63 -24.32 -10.66
N ALA A 412 -21.92 -24.05 -10.73
CA ALA A 412 -22.90 -25.05 -11.12
C ALA A 412 -22.71 -25.39 -12.60
N SER A 413 -22.45 -26.67 -12.89
CA SER A 413 -22.25 -27.21 -14.24
C SER A 413 -23.46 -27.08 -15.13
#